data_AF-X6NHP7-F1
#
_entry.id   AF-X6NHP7-F1
#
_cell.length_a   1.000
_cell.length_b   1.000
_cell.length_c   1.000
_cell.angle_alpha   90.00
_cell.angle_beta   90.00
_cell.angle_gamma   90.00
#
_symmetry.space_group_name_H-M   'P 1'
#
loop_
_entity.id
_entity.type
_entity.pdbx_description
1 polymer ?
#
loop_
_entity_poly.entity_id
_entity_poly.type
_entity_poly.pdbx_seq_one_letter_code
_entity_poly.pdbx_strand_id
1 'polypeptide(L)'
;MDPMSRRHMWSFINTTMEGRCVILTTHSMEECEALCHRLGTPQHLKSRFGKGYQLDITFQSCESTEERALLRQRAEEELKKHFIVHLIEANQHKATFELGFEFEKEGAMTLAQMFRMLESVKQKLSIVSYALNQTTLEQIFVRMAQLLSFSFDSMLHEQIISLHHLLLVSNSQYGAVSEF
;
A
#
# COMPACT_ATOMS: atom_id res chain seq x y z
N MET A 1 -10.15 -20.00 -14.40
CA MET A 1 -9.88 -20.16 -15.86
C MET A 1 -8.44 -20.56 -16.04
N ASP A 2 -8.14 -21.38 -17.04
CA ASP A 2 -6.76 -21.57 -17.47
C ASP A 2 -6.20 -20.27 -18.09
N PRO A 3 -4.87 -20.08 -18.12
CA PRO A 3 -4.25 -18.86 -18.59
C PRO A 3 -4.60 -18.50 -20.05
N MET A 4 -4.84 -19.49 -20.91
CA MET A 4 -5.12 -19.28 -22.34
C MET A 4 -6.55 -18.80 -22.59
N SER A 5 -7.53 -19.42 -21.92
CA SER A 5 -8.93 -18.99 -21.99
C SER A 5 -9.12 -17.59 -21.41
N ARG A 6 -8.41 -17.26 -20.33
CA ARG A 6 -8.46 -15.93 -19.71
C ARG A 6 -7.93 -14.84 -20.64
N ARG A 7 -6.79 -15.07 -21.32
CA ARG A 7 -6.27 -14.12 -22.34
C ARG A 7 -7.22 -13.96 -23.52
N HIS A 8 -7.83 -15.05 -23.98
CA HIS A 8 -8.86 -14.98 -25.03
C HIS A 8 -10.06 -14.14 -24.60
N MET A 9 -10.56 -14.34 -23.38
CA MET A 9 -11.65 -13.54 -22.82
C MET A 9 -11.28 -12.06 -22.77
N TRP A 10 -10.08 -11.72 -22.26
CA TRP A 10 -9.63 -10.33 -22.20
C TRP A 10 -9.53 -9.69 -23.59
N SER A 11 -8.98 -10.42 -24.58
CA SER A 11 -8.92 -9.94 -25.96
C SER A 11 -10.31 -9.69 -26.54
N PHE A 12 -11.25 -10.61 -26.30
CA PHE A 12 -12.62 -10.49 -26.78
C PHE A 12 -13.34 -9.29 -26.17
N ILE A 13 -13.19 -9.10 -24.86
CA ILE A 13 -13.74 -7.93 -24.15
C ILE A 13 -13.14 -6.65 -24.71
N ASN A 14 -11.81 -6.60 -24.93
CA ASN A 14 -11.12 -5.42 -25.43
C ASN A 14 -11.61 -5.01 -26.83
N THR A 15 -11.78 -5.98 -27.75
CA THR A 15 -12.36 -5.72 -29.09
C THR A 15 -13.82 -5.26 -29.00
N THR A 16 -14.56 -5.73 -28.00
CA THR A 16 -15.97 -5.37 -27.82
C THR A 16 -16.14 -3.98 -27.19
N MET A 17 -15.13 -3.47 -26.49
CA MET A 17 -15.18 -2.17 -25.82
C MET A 17 -15.11 -0.96 -26.77
N GLU A 18 -14.72 -1.16 -28.04
CA GLU A 18 -14.68 -0.06 -29.01
C GLU A 18 -16.08 0.56 -29.20
N GLY A 19 -16.18 1.88 -28.97
CA GLY A 19 -17.43 2.64 -29.07
C GLY A 19 -18.47 2.34 -27.99
N ARG A 20 -18.14 1.56 -26.95
CA ARG A 20 -19.09 1.13 -25.90
C ARG A 20 -18.54 1.38 -24.50
N CYS A 21 -19.44 1.63 -23.54
CA CYS A 21 -19.09 1.65 -22.12
C CYS A 21 -19.37 0.27 -21.53
N VAL A 22 -18.35 -0.40 -21.01
CA VAL A 22 -18.45 -1.70 -20.35
C VAL A 22 -18.08 -1.52 -18.88
N ILE A 23 -18.98 -1.89 -17.97
CA ILE A 23 -18.71 -1.94 -16.54
C ILE A 23 -18.41 -3.40 -16.20
N LEU A 24 -17.22 -3.65 -15.67
CA LEU A 24 -16.80 -4.96 -15.20
C LEU A 24 -16.67 -4.91 -13.68
N THR A 25 -17.25 -5.89 -13.01
CA THR A 25 -16.98 -6.19 -11.60
C THR A 25 -16.11 -7.43 -11.55
N THR A 26 -14.94 -7.32 -10.93
CA THR A 26 -14.01 -8.44 -10.78
C THR A 26 -13.36 -8.41 -9.41
N HIS A 27 -13.01 -9.59 -8.90
CA HIS A 27 -12.20 -9.78 -7.71
C HIS A 27 -10.71 -9.94 -8.06
N SER A 28 -10.36 -9.95 -9.35
CA SER A 28 -9.00 -10.17 -9.83
C SER A 28 -8.36 -8.85 -10.23
N MET A 29 -7.28 -8.47 -9.53
CA MET A 29 -6.55 -7.26 -9.89
C MET A 29 -5.82 -7.40 -11.22
N GLU A 30 -5.45 -8.62 -11.63
CA GLU A 30 -4.90 -8.89 -12.96
C GLU A 30 -5.88 -8.56 -14.08
N GLU A 31 -7.19 -8.80 -13.87
CA GLU A 31 -8.22 -8.45 -14.85
C GLU A 31 -8.42 -6.92 -14.94
N CYS A 32 -8.40 -6.23 -13.81
CA CYS A 32 -8.40 -4.77 -13.76
C CYS A 32 -7.18 -4.21 -14.51
N GLU A 33 -5.99 -4.77 -14.28
CA GLU A 33 -4.77 -4.32 -14.96
C GLU A 33 -4.83 -4.53 -16.48
N ALA A 34 -5.44 -5.63 -16.93
CA ALA A 34 -5.55 -5.95 -18.34
C ALA A 34 -6.63 -5.15 -19.10
N LEU A 35 -7.72 -4.74 -18.44
CA LEU A 35 -8.93 -4.24 -19.10
C LEU A 35 -9.28 -2.77 -18.76
N CYS A 36 -8.69 -2.16 -17.73
CA CYS A 36 -9.03 -0.79 -17.34
C CYS A 36 -8.37 0.27 -18.24
N HIS A 37 -9.20 0.99 -19.01
CA HIS A 37 -8.79 2.14 -19.83
C HIS A 37 -9.14 3.50 -19.20
N ARG A 38 -10.24 3.58 -18.42
CA ARG A 38 -10.81 4.86 -17.94
C ARG A 38 -10.49 5.24 -16.49
N LEU A 39 -10.04 4.30 -15.65
CA LEU A 39 -9.55 4.60 -14.29
C LEU A 39 -8.08 5.08 -14.29
N GLY A 40 -7.51 5.31 -15.48
CA GLY A 40 -6.08 5.46 -15.69
C GLY A 40 -5.44 4.10 -15.97
N THR A 41 -4.36 4.07 -16.74
CA THR A 41 -3.57 2.84 -16.90
C THR A 41 -3.07 2.39 -15.52
N PRO A 42 -2.79 1.08 -15.32
CA PRO A 42 -2.17 0.61 -14.08
C PRO A 42 -0.91 1.39 -13.72
N GLN A 43 -0.15 1.85 -14.73
CA GLN A 43 1.01 2.70 -14.51
C GLN A 43 0.66 4.10 -14.01
N HIS A 44 -0.44 4.70 -14.50
CA HIS A 44 -0.92 5.98 -13.98
C HIS A 44 -1.34 5.85 -12.51
N LEU A 45 -2.06 4.78 -12.16
CA LEU A 45 -2.46 4.50 -10.78
C LEU A 45 -1.24 4.22 -9.88
N LYS A 46 -0.27 3.43 -10.36
CA LYS A 46 1.00 3.20 -9.66
C LYS A 46 1.82 4.48 -9.50
N SER A 47 1.84 5.35 -10.50
CA SER A 47 2.53 6.64 -10.40
C SER A 47 1.83 7.62 -9.45
N ARG A 48 0.50 7.60 -9.39
CA ARG A 48 -0.30 8.55 -8.59
C ARG A 48 -0.49 8.09 -7.15
N PHE A 49 -0.60 6.79 -6.92
CA PHE A 49 -0.95 6.19 -5.64
C PHE A 49 0.09 5.20 -5.11
N GLY A 50 1.00 4.72 -5.95
CA GLY A 50 2.16 3.94 -5.52
C GLY A 50 3.18 4.86 -4.88
N LYS A 51 3.00 5.12 -3.58
CA LYS A 51 3.94 5.91 -2.78
C LYS A 51 5.11 5.04 -2.32
N GLY A 52 5.86 4.45 -3.24
CA GLY A 52 7.04 3.69 -2.85
C GLY A 52 7.57 2.64 -3.82
N TYR A 53 8.65 2.00 -3.36
CA TYR A 53 9.13 0.70 -3.86
C TYR A 53 9.12 -0.30 -2.72
N GLN A 54 8.92 -1.56 -3.04
CA GLN A 54 9.13 -2.66 -2.12
C GLN A 54 10.55 -3.19 -2.30
N LEU A 55 11.29 -3.30 -1.20
CA LEU A 55 12.63 -3.86 -1.15
C LEU A 55 12.58 -5.21 -0.42
N ASP A 56 12.82 -6.29 -1.16
CA ASP A 56 13.01 -7.61 -0.58
C ASP A 56 14.51 -7.84 -0.37
N ILE A 57 14.92 -8.11 0.86
CA ILE A 57 16.30 -8.40 1.25
C ILE A 57 16.41 -9.85 1.66
N THR A 58 17.43 -10.56 1.16
CA THR A 58 17.81 -11.91 1.62
C THR A 58 19.12 -11.84 2.40
N PHE A 59 19.08 -12.23 3.67
CA PHE A 59 20.23 -12.24 4.57
C PHE A 59 20.98 -13.57 4.50
N GLN A 60 22.26 -13.54 4.90
CA GLN A 60 23.05 -14.74 5.13
C GLN A 60 22.36 -15.62 6.18
N SER A 61 22.43 -16.95 6.03
CA SER A 61 21.97 -17.87 7.07
C SER A 61 22.83 -17.72 8.33
N CYS A 62 22.23 -17.25 9.42
CA CYS A 62 22.83 -17.24 10.76
C CYS A 62 22.18 -18.32 11.61
N GLU A 63 22.96 -18.99 12.48
CA GLU A 63 22.41 -20.04 13.36
C GLU A 63 21.62 -19.45 14.53
N SER A 64 22.05 -18.31 15.07
CA SER A 64 21.40 -17.67 16.23
C SER A 64 20.24 -16.74 15.81
N THR A 65 19.18 -16.72 16.60
CA THR A 65 18.01 -15.82 16.38
C THR A 65 18.38 -14.35 16.64
N GLU A 66 19.29 -14.10 17.58
CA GLU A 66 19.73 -12.76 17.97
C GLU A 66 20.53 -12.06 16.87
N GLU A 67 21.46 -12.77 16.20
CA GLU A 67 22.20 -12.21 15.06
C GLU A 67 21.26 -11.83 13.91
N ARG A 68 20.25 -12.65 13.65
CA ARG A 68 19.25 -12.37 12.60
C ARG A 68 18.46 -11.10 12.92
N ALA A 69 18.04 -10.93 14.18
CA ALA A 69 17.33 -9.74 14.61
C ALA A 69 18.22 -8.49 14.47
N LEU A 70 19.48 -8.59 14.86
CA LEU A 70 20.46 -7.50 14.76
C LEU A 70 20.74 -7.11 13.31
N LEU A 71 20.88 -8.06 12.39
CA LEU A 71 21.09 -7.79 10.97
C LEU A 71 19.90 -7.05 10.35
N ARG A 72 18.67 -7.47 10.68
CA ARG A 72 17.45 -6.79 10.23
C ARG A 72 17.37 -5.37 10.77
N GLN A 73 17.61 -5.20 12.06
CA GLN A 73 17.59 -3.88 12.69
C GLN A 73 18.61 -2.95 12.05
N ARG A 74 19.85 -3.40 11.83
CA ARG A 74 20.88 -2.60 11.15
C ARG A 74 20.50 -2.24 9.72
N ALA A 75 19.90 -3.17 8.98
CA ALA A 75 19.40 -2.90 7.63
C ALA A 75 18.32 -1.82 7.65
N GLU A 76 17.35 -1.94 8.56
CA GLU A 76 16.29 -0.96 8.72
C GLU A 76 16.83 0.42 9.11
N GLU A 77 17.78 0.49 10.05
CA GLU A 77 18.43 1.73 10.47
C GLU A 77 19.20 2.41 9.33
N GLU A 78 19.93 1.65 8.51
CA GLU A 78 20.65 2.20 7.34
C GLU A 78 19.67 2.72 6.26
N LEU A 79 18.56 2.02 6.05
CA LEU A 79 17.53 2.43 5.09
C LEU A 79 16.78 3.67 5.58
N LYS A 80 16.46 3.76 6.88
CA LYS A 80 15.77 4.93 7.48
C LYS A 80 16.53 6.24 7.35
N LYS A 81 17.84 6.20 7.13
CA LYS A 81 18.65 7.41 6.83
C LYS A 81 18.30 8.05 5.49
N HIS A 82 17.72 7.29 4.57
CA HIS A 82 17.50 7.71 3.18
C HIS A 82 16.03 7.65 2.76
N PHE A 83 15.21 6.84 3.43
CA PHE A 83 13.79 6.65 3.10
C PHE A 83 12.92 6.65 4.34
N ILE A 84 11.62 6.86 4.12
CA ILE A 84 10.60 6.42 5.05
C ILE A 84 10.47 4.91 4.87
N VAL A 85 10.79 4.14 5.90
CA VAL A 85 10.84 2.67 5.83
C VAL A 85 9.77 2.06 6.71
N HIS A 86 8.99 1.15 6.14
CA HIS A 86 8.06 0.30 6.89
C HIS A 86 8.39 -1.17 6.65
N LEU A 87 8.56 -1.95 7.71
CA LEU A 87 8.69 -3.40 7.59
C LEU A 87 7.32 -4.00 7.27
N ILE A 88 7.19 -4.67 6.13
CA ILE A 88 5.97 -5.36 5.73
C ILE A 88 5.98 -6.79 6.29
N GLU A 89 7.08 -7.50 6.03
CA GLU A 89 7.20 -8.92 6.38
C GLU A 89 8.65 -9.24 6.73
N ALA A 90 8.85 -10.07 7.75
CA ALA A 90 10.16 -10.62 8.07
C ALA A 90 10.03 -12.10 8.42
N ASN A 91 10.83 -12.92 7.75
CA ASN A 91 11.00 -14.34 8.05
C ASN A 91 12.48 -14.66 8.23
N GLN A 92 12.82 -15.92 8.50
CA GLN A 92 14.17 -16.33 8.94
C GLN A 92 15.32 -15.83 8.05
N HIS A 93 15.10 -15.72 6.74
CA HIS A 93 16.15 -15.35 5.78
C HIS A 93 15.80 -14.14 4.92
N LYS A 94 14.54 -13.67 4.95
CA LYS A 94 14.09 -12.54 4.15
C LYS A 94 13.41 -11.48 5.00
N ALA A 95 13.61 -10.23 4.61
CA ALA A 95 12.79 -9.13 5.08
C ALA A 95 12.34 -8.27 3.90
N THR A 96 11.08 -7.86 3.94
CA THR A 96 10.43 -7.05 2.93
C THR A 96 10.10 -5.70 3.54
N PHE A 97 10.65 -4.64 2.93
CA PHE A 97 10.47 -3.27 3.37
C PHE A 97 9.69 -2.46 2.33
N GLU A 98 8.73 -1.66 2.76
CA GLU A 98 8.18 -0.57 1.95
C GLU A 98 9.10 0.65 2.09
N LEU A 99 9.61 1.14 0.97
CA LEU A 99 10.39 2.37 0.88
C LEU A 99 9.49 3.47 0.35
N GLY A 100 9.01 4.34 1.24
CA GLY A 100 8.26 5.54 0.89
C GLY A 100 9.17 6.66 0.41
N PHE A 101 8.72 7.39 -0.62
CA PHE A 101 9.38 8.60 -1.11
C PHE A 101 8.46 9.79 -0.87
N GLU A 102 9.02 10.87 -0.37
CA GLU A 102 8.44 12.20 -0.51
C GLU A 102 8.71 12.67 -1.94
N PHE A 103 7.87 12.27 -2.91
CA PHE A 103 7.99 12.66 -4.32
C PHE A 103 7.73 14.16 -4.60
N GLU A 104 7.69 15.01 -3.57
CA GLU A 104 7.27 16.40 -3.70
C GLU A 104 8.42 17.42 -3.64
N LYS A 105 9.69 16.99 -3.62
CA LYS A 105 10.82 17.92 -3.67
C LYS A 105 11.61 17.80 -4.98
N GLU A 106 11.87 18.94 -5.60
CA GLU A 106 12.91 19.12 -6.62
C GLU A 106 14.23 18.54 -6.06
N GLY A 107 14.68 17.40 -6.61
CA GLY A 107 15.80 16.62 -6.05
C GLY A 107 15.46 15.17 -5.67
N ALA A 108 14.28 14.67 -6.03
CA ALA A 108 13.92 13.26 -5.84
C ALA A 108 15.02 12.29 -6.34
N MET A 109 15.36 11.31 -5.51
CA MET A 109 16.41 10.34 -5.81
C MET A 109 16.05 9.52 -7.05
N THR A 110 16.95 9.47 -8.04
CA THR A 110 16.81 8.63 -9.23
C THR A 110 16.94 7.15 -8.88
N LEU A 111 16.32 6.27 -9.67
CA LEU A 111 16.43 4.81 -9.51
C LEU A 111 17.90 4.33 -9.47
N ALA A 112 18.75 4.92 -10.30
CA ALA A 112 20.19 4.63 -10.33
C ALA A 112 20.90 5.00 -9.01
N GLN A 113 20.53 6.12 -8.39
CA GLN A 113 21.05 6.49 -7.07
C GLN A 113 20.56 5.52 -5.98
N MET A 114 19.30 5.04 -6.06
CA MET A 114 18.81 4.03 -5.12
C MET A 114 19.61 2.74 -5.20
N PHE A 115 19.80 2.20 -6.40
CA PHE A 115 20.56 0.97 -6.60
C PHE A 115 22.01 1.11 -6.12
N ARG A 116 22.66 2.25 -6.36
CA ARG A 116 24.01 2.51 -5.81
C ARG A 116 24.04 2.49 -4.29
N MET A 117 23.06 3.11 -3.65
CA MET A 117 22.96 3.13 -2.19
C MET A 117 22.67 1.72 -1.64
N LEU A 118 21.74 0.98 -2.26
CA LEU A 118 21.40 -0.40 -1.86
C LEU A 118 22.61 -1.34 -1.98
N GLU A 119 23.43 -1.18 -3.02
CA GLU A 119 24.66 -1.95 -3.16
C GLU A 119 25.67 -1.64 -2.05
N SER A 120 25.78 -0.38 -1.62
CA SER A 120 26.59 0.01 -0.45
C SER A 120 26.06 -0.64 0.84
N VAL A 121 24.73 -0.62 1.07
CA VAL A 121 24.11 -1.29 2.23
C VAL A 121 24.37 -2.79 2.19
N LYS A 122 24.25 -3.41 1.02
CA LYS A 122 24.53 -4.83 0.81
C LYS A 122 25.96 -5.20 1.20
N GLN A 123 26.95 -4.41 0.78
CA GLN A 123 28.36 -4.62 1.12
C GLN A 123 28.62 -4.46 2.62
N LYS A 124 28.05 -3.43 3.27
CA LYS A 124 28.23 -3.19 4.70
C LYS A 124 27.62 -4.28 5.59
N LEU A 125 26.48 -4.84 5.18
CA LEU A 125 25.70 -5.77 5.99
C LEU A 125 25.83 -7.23 5.54
N SER A 126 26.69 -7.52 4.55
CA SER A 126 26.86 -8.86 3.97
C SER A 126 25.52 -9.50 3.55
N ILE A 127 24.65 -8.70 2.92
CA ILE A 127 23.37 -9.17 2.38
C ILE A 127 23.66 -10.05 1.14
N VAL A 128 22.97 -11.19 1.04
CA VAL A 128 23.15 -12.14 -0.08
C VAL A 128 22.60 -11.55 -1.37
N SER A 129 21.35 -11.07 -1.34
CA SER A 129 20.69 -10.48 -2.50
C SER A 129 19.58 -9.53 -2.08
N TYR A 130 19.22 -8.60 -2.95
CA TYR A 130 18.02 -7.78 -2.80
C TYR A 130 17.24 -7.70 -4.13
N ALA A 131 15.95 -7.44 -4.04
CA ALA A 131 15.08 -7.14 -5.18
C ALA A 131 14.29 -5.86 -4.88
N LEU A 132 14.27 -4.93 -5.84
CA LEU A 132 13.50 -3.70 -5.75
C LEU A 132 12.32 -3.78 -6.73
N ASN A 133 11.11 -3.74 -6.20
CA ASN A 133 9.88 -3.90 -6.95
C ASN A 133 9.03 -2.63 -6.82
N GLN A 134 8.38 -2.21 -7.91
CA GLN A 134 7.37 -1.15 -7.81
C GLN A 134 6.14 -1.70 -7.08
N THR A 135 5.48 -0.86 -6.28
CA THR A 135 4.22 -1.22 -5.62
C THR A 135 3.21 -1.75 -6.65
N THR A 136 2.60 -2.90 -6.35
CA THR A 136 1.59 -3.50 -7.24
C THR A 136 0.25 -2.76 -7.12
N LEU A 137 -0.61 -2.92 -8.13
CA LEU A 137 -1.94 -2.32 -8.08
C LEU A 137 -2.80 -2.97 -6.98
N GLU A 138 -2.57 -4.25 -6.69
CA GLU A 138 -3.19 -4.96 -5.58
C GLU A 138 -2.81 -4.34 -4.23
N GLN A 139 -1.53 -4.03 -4.02
CA GLN A 139 -1.08 -3.36 -2.79
C GLN A 139 -1.68 -1.96 -2.63
N ILE A 140 -1.75 -1.20 -3.73
CA ILE A 140 -2.45 0.09 -3.75
C ILE A 140 -3.91 -0.11 -3.38
N PHE A 141 -4.58 -1.12 -3.93
CA PHE A 141 -5.97 -1.43 -3.62
C PHE A 141 -6.16 -1.82 -2.15
N VAL A 142 -5.35 -2.72 -1.59
CA VAL A 142 -5.41 -3.11 -0.18
C VAL A 142 -5.21 -1.90 0.73
N ARG A 143 -4.21 -1.05 0.43
CA ARG A 143 -3.96 0.18 1.17
C ARG A 143 -5.15 1.14 1.11
N MET A 144 -5.74 1.32 -0.07
CA MET A 144 -6.92 2.17 -0.23
C MET A 144 -8.13 1.59 0.50
N ALA A 145 -8.35 0.28 0.45
CA ALA A 145 -9.42 -0.39 1.17
C ALA A 145 -9.26 -0.24 2.68
N GLN A 146 -8.05 -0.38 3.21
CA GLN A 146 -7.72 -0.13 4.61
C GLN A 146 -7.99 1.33 5.00
N LEU A 147 -7.53 2.29 4.19
CA LEU A 147 -7.78 3.71 4.44
C LEU A 147 -9.27 4.04 4.43
N LEU A 148 -10.03 3.43 3.51
CA LEU A 148 -11.47 3.58 3.45
C LEU A 148 -12.12 2.98 4.69
N SER A 149 -11.76 1.75 5.11
CA SER A 149 -12.29 1.15 6.33
C SER A 149 -11.95 1.98 7.58
N PHE A 150 -10.74 2.53 7.68
CA PHE A 150 -10.38 3.47 8.74
C PHE A 150 -11.18 4.76 8.66
N SER A 151 -11.47 5.28 7.45
CA SER A 151 -12.31 6.48 7.28
C SER A 151 -13.78 6.22 7.63
N PHE A 152 -14.28 5.02 7.35
CA PHE A 152 -15.64 4.59 7.72
C PHE A 152 -15.74 4.40 9.23
N ASP A 153 -14.73 3.79 9.89
CA ASP A 153 -14.69 3.68 11.35
C ASP A 153 -14.51 5.05 12.03
N SER A 154 -13.68 5.94 11.48
CA SER A 154 -13.54 7.31 12.01
C SER A 154 -14.79 8.15 11.82
N MET A 155 -15.50 7.99 10.69
CA MET A 155 -16.83 8.61 10.49
C MET A 155 -17.85 8.07 11.49
N LEU A 156 -17.85 6.75 11.76
CA LEU A 156 -18.73 6.17 12.77
C LEU A 156 -18.37 6.65 14.18
N HIS A 157 -17.08 6.84 14.49
CA HIS A 157 -16.67 7.35 15.79
C HIS A 157 -17.00 8.84 15.99
N GLU A 158 -16.83 9.68 14.96
CA GLU A 158 -17.29 11.07 15.00
C GLU A 158 -18.82 11.18 15.09
N GLN A 159 -19.57 10.30 14.40
CA GLN A 159 -21.03 10.30 14.52
C GLN A 159 -21.53 9.73 15.85
N ILE A 160 -20.84 8.76 16.46
CA ILE A 160 -21.18 8.25 17.80
C ILE A 160 -20.87 9.29 18.88
N ILE A 161 -19.76 10.04 18.78
CA ILE A 161 -19.46 11.14 19.72
C ILE A 161 -20.43 12.31 19.52
N SER A 162 -20.81 12.62 18.27
CA SER A 162 -21.78 13.67 17.98
C SER A 162 -23.21 13.30 18.41
N LEU A 163 -23.60 12.02 18.38
CA LEU A 163 -24.89 11.54 18.90
C LEU A 163 -24.93 11.50 20.44
N HIS A 164 -23.81 11.22 21.11
CA HIS A 164 -23.76 11.25 22.58
C HIS A 164 -23.77 12.68 23.14
N HIS A 165 -23.23 13.66 22.42
CA HIS A 165 -23.37 15.08 22.78
C HIS A 165 -24.73 15.68 22.43
N LEU A 166 -25.44 15.18 21.41
CA LEU A 166 -26.79 15.64 21.09
C LEU A 166 -27.86 15.11 22.07
N LEU A 167 -27.70 13.87 22.58
CA LEU A 167 -28.64 13.26 23.54
C LEU A 167 -28.54 13.85 24.97
N LEU A 168 -27.40 14.44 25.34
CA LEU A 168 -27.26 15.12 26.64
C LEU A 168 -27.78 16.58 26.64
N VAL A 169 -28.02 17.19 25.48
CA VAL A 169 -28.54 18.57 25.39
C VAL A 169 -30.07 18.60 25.25
N SER A 170 -30.73 17.49 24.89
CA SER A 170 -32.18 17.45 24.69
C SER A 170 -33.01 17.11 25.95
N ASN A 171 -32.42 17.07 27.15
CA ASN A 171 -33.14 16.69 28.38
C ASN A 171 -33.16 17.75 29.50
N SER A 172 -32.99 19.04 29.19
CA SER A 172 -33.06 20.11 30.20
C SER A 172 -34.09 21.22 29.93
N GLN A 173 -35.03 21.05 29.01
CA GLN A 173 -36.10 22.06 28.81
C GLN A 173 -37.48 21.45 28.53
N TYR A 174 -38.01 20.59 29.41
CA TYR A 174 -39.46 20.51 29.62
C TYR A 174 -39.72 20.03 31.05
N GLY A 175 -39.93 20.99 31.95
CA GLY A 175 -40.18 20.73 33.37
C GLY A 175 -40.48 22.00 34.14
N ALA A 176 -41.51 22.74 33.72
CA ALA A 176 -42.34 23.63 34.55
C ALA A 176 -43.29 24.42 33.64
N VAL A 177 -44.59 24.12 33.68
CA VAL A 177 -45.64 25.04 34.15
C VAL A 177 -46.88 24.18 34.42
N SER A 178 -47.16 23.98 35.69
CA SER A 178 -48.51 23.77 36.22
C SER A 178 -49.23 25.12 36.28
N GLU A 179 -50.52 25.17 35.94
CA GLU A 179 -51.61 25.79 36.73
C GLU A 179 -52.80 26.21 35.85
N PHE A 180 -53.98 25.78 36.32
CA PHE A 180 -55.39 26.08 35.98
C PHE A 180 -55.95 25.68 34.62
#